data_AF-M5C640-F1
#
_entry.id   AF-M5C640-F1
#
_cell.length_a   1.000
_cell.length_b   1.000
_cell.length_c   1.000
_cell.angle_alpha   90.00
_cell.angle_beta   90.00
_cell.angle_gamma   90.00
#
_symmetry.space_group_name_H-M   'P 1'
#
loop_
_entity.id
_entity.type
_entity.pdbx_description
1 polymer ?
#
loop_
_entity_poly.entity_id
_entity_poly.type
_entity_poly.pdbx_seq_one_letter_code
_entity_poly.pdbx_strand_id
1 'polypeptide(L)'
;MLSRTTRDPSPVSATPAFANEQKIDHHSLIVELYTKAYETFKHQKAGQTRLTYFIAYRIAETHYESGKFDLAVKFFERIAKTYRTERWTELLRPALALWYDCARHLADIELSLRVLAEMLVPGMTGPEERMNIGEDLMAILKSTAPSSGTTPVIVDLSDHEPLFDISPTFWQATSPVNEQVPFQIAIRGPEDGALSQVEFSSIDVKFVGVDRTLTIYHAKDSAPTGESLQMINVGLVEPGPIEAEEKTARLRWDKDSTLVLYGSVTASKGGEVKVESVTFRIKEGEWTLEFPFRVEEKNDLERRLWYSAKRVIALRNAGSAVVGFVSPSHKVELSINHNGMAYIGEHYPIEVIFSQRLMTVVCTGVEISSLSETSV
;
A
#
# COMPACT_ATOMS: atom_id res chain seq x y z
N MET A 1 -0.31 -57.03 24.98
CA MET A 1 -1.61 -56.70 25.60
C MET A 1 -1.36 -55.89 26.85
N LEU A 2 -1.47 -54.56 26.78
CA LEU A 2 -1.33 -53.66 27.92
C LEU A 2 -2.73 -53.38 28.47
N SER A 3 -2.97 -53.80 29.71
CA SER A 3 -4.21 -53.62 30.44
C SER A 3 -4.45 -52.14 30.74
N ARG A 4 -5.62 -51.63 30.32
CA ARG A 4 -6.16 -50.34 30.76
C ARG A 4 -6.41 -50.41 32.27
N THR A 5 -5.60 -49.71 33.05
CA THR A 5 -5.93 -49.38 34.44
C THR A 5 -7.02 -48.32 34.43
N THR A 6 -8.28 -48.74 34.61
CA THR A 6 -9.40 -47.85 34.91
C THR A 6 -9.14 -47.17 36.25
N ARG A 7 -8.88 -45.86 36.24
CA ARG A 7 -8.88 -45.04 37.45
C ARG A 7 -10.31 -45.02 38.01
N ASP A 8 -10.48 -45.50 39.24
CA ASP A 8 -11.75 -45.35 39.97
C ASP A 8 -12.10 -43.85 40.12
N PRO A 9 -13.39 -43.47 39.98
CA PRO A 9 -13.81 -42.10 40.16
C PRO A 9 -13.58 -41.66 41.61
N SER A 10 -12.94 -40.50 41.80
CA SER A 10 -12.68 -39.96 43.14
C SER A 10 -13.99 -39.76 43.92
N PRO A 11 -14.01 -39.90 45.26
CA PRO A 11 -15.22 -39.78 46.08
C PRO A 11 -15.88 -38.39 46.03
N VAL A 12 -15.19 -37.38 45.48
CA VAL A 12 -15.74 -36.02 45.27
C VAL A 12 -16.82 -36.01 44.18
N SER A 13 -16.67 -36.88 43.17
CA SER A 13 -17.55 -36.93 42.00
C SER A 13 -18.97 -37.46 42.30
N ALA A 14 -19.16 -38.08 43.47
CA ALA A 14 -20.45 -38.64 43.90
C ALA A 14 -21.24 -37.72 44.85
N THR A 15 -20.71 -36.53 45.17
CA THR A 15 -21.40 -35.60 46.08
C THR A 15 -22.54 -34.86 45.35
N PRO A 16 -23.68 -34.62 46.02
CA PRO A 16 -24.80 -33.87 45.42
C PRO A 16 -24.42 -32.42 45.06
N ALA A 17 -23.40 -31.86 45.71
CA ALA A 17 -22.81 -30.56 45.35
C ALA A 17 -22.15 -30.61 43.97
N PHE A 18 -21.33 -31.62 43.69
CA PHE A 18 -20.69 -31.81 42.38
C PHE A 18 -21.71 -32.05 41.26
N ALA A 19 -22.76 -32.84 41.54
CA ALA A 19 -23.84 -33.10 40.58
C ALA A 19 -24.70 -31.85 40.27
N ASN A 20 -24.79 -30.91 41.22
CA ASN A 20 -25.44 -29.62 40.99
C ASN A 20 -24.53 -28.66 40.22
N GLU A 21 -23.24 -28.60 40.59
CA GLU A 21 -22.24 -27.77 39.90
C GLU A 21 -22.10 -28.15 38.43
N GLN A 22 -22.09 -29.46 38.11
CA GLN A 22 -21.99 -29.95 36.74
C GLN A 22 -23.15 -29.47 35.83
N LYS A 23 -24.31 -29.10 36.39
CA LYS A 23 -25.45 -28.59 35.62
C LYS A 23 -25.35 -27.10 35.32
N ILE A 24 -24.41 -26.39 35.94
CA ILE A 24 -24.24 -24.96 35.79
C ILE A 24 -23.40 -24.70 34.53
N ASP A 25 -23.93 -23.86 33.63
CA ASP A 25 -23.14 -23.36 32.51
C ASP A 25 -22.23 -22.21 32.97
N HIS A 26 -21.02 -22.58 33.38
CA HIS A 26 -20.02 -21.62 33.86
C HIS A 26 -19.63 -20.58 32.80
N HIS A 27 -19.62 -20.93 31.51
CA HIS A 27 -19.25 -19.98 30.46
C HIS A 27 -20.30 -18.88 30.34
N SER A 28 -21.59 -19.23 30.41
CA SER A 28 -22.66 -18.24 30.37
C SER A 28 -22.63 -17.30 31.59
N LEU A 29 -22.31 -17.82 32.79
CA LEU A 29 -22.12 -16.98 33.98
C LEU A 29 -20.92 -16.03 33.84
N ILE A 30 -19.79 -16.52 33.32
CA ILE A 30 -18.60 -15.69 33.07
C ILE A 30 -18.91 -14.56 32.08
N VAL A 31 -19.59 -14.87 30.98
CA VAL A 31 -20.01 -13.86 29.99
C VAL A 31 -20.96 -12.85 30.61
N GLU A 32 -21.91 -13.27 31.46
CA GLU A 32 -22.82 -12.35 32.14
C GLU A 32 -22.06 -11.37 33.06
N LEU A 33 -21.11 -11.88 33.84
CA LEU A 33 -20.28 -11.06 34.72
C LEU A 33 -19.42 -10.08 33.92
N TYR A 34 -18.78 -10.53 32.83
CA TYR A 34 -18.03 -9.63 31.96
C TYR A 34 -18.92 -8.60 31.26
N THR A 35 -20.15 -8.96 30.87
CA THR A 35 -21.09 -8.02 30.26
C THR A 35 -21.49 -6.92 31.25
N LYS A 36 -21.77 -7.26 32.51
CA LYS A 36 -22.03 -6.27 33.57
C LYS A 36 -20.82 -5.36 33.82
N ALA A 37 -19.62 -5.93 33.81
CA ALA A 37 -18.38 -5.16 33.92
C ALA A 37 -18.23 -4.19 32.72
N TYR A 38 -18.42 -4.69 31.50
CA TYR A 38 -18.36 -3.91 30.27
C TYR A 38 -19.31 -2.70 30.30
N GLU A 39 -20.56 -2.90 30.71
CA GLU A 39 -21.54 -1.82 30.85
C GLU A 39 -21.10 -0.78 31.90
N THR A 40 -20.60 -1.25 33.04
CA THR A 40 -20.09 -0.37 34.11
C THR A 40 -18.97 0.53 33.60
N PHE A 41 -17.98 -0.04 32.90
CA PHE A 41 -16.86 0.73 32.33
C PHE A 41 -17.30 1.64 31.18
N LYS A 42 -18.28 1.22 30.38
CA LYS A 42 -18.87 2.06 29.33
C LYS A 42 -19.58 3.29 29.90
N HIS A 43 -20.25 3.17 31.06
CA HIS A 43 -20.92 4.29 31.72
C HIS A 43 -19.95 5.26 32.40
N GLN A 44 -18.79 4.78 32.85
CA GLN A 44 -17.73 5.61 33.41
C GLN A 44 -16.92 6.30 32.30
N LYS A 45 -17.46 7.40 31.76
CA LYS A 45 -16.95 8.16 30.59
C LYS A 45 -15.50 8.72 30.69
N ALA A 46 -14.80 8.53 31.80
CA ALA A 46 -13.46 9.09 32.01
C ALA A 46 -12.35 8.10 31.62
N GLY A 47 -11.96 8.07 30.33
CA GLY A 47 -10.68 7.51 29.88
C GLY A 47 -10.47 5.99 30.00
N GLN A 48 -11.47 5.22 30.40
CA GLN A 48 -11.36 3.76 30.59
C GLN A 48 -11.74 2.92 29.36
N THR A 49 -11.73 3.52 28.17
CA THR A 49 -12.02 2.82 26.90
C THR A 49 -11.18 1.56 26.74
N ARG A 50 -9.91 1.59 27.16
CA ARG A 50 -9.00 0.43 27.13
C ARG A 50 -9.52 -0.76 27.92
N LEU A 51 -10.05 -0.54 29.12
CA LEU A 51 -10.62 -1.60 29.96
C LEU A 51 -11.88 -2.19 29.33
N THR A 52 -12.70 -1.35 28.69
CA THR A 52 -13.87 -1.79 27.94
C THR A 52 -13.49 -2.75 26.80
N TYR A 53 -12.43 -2.47 26.05
CA TYR A 53 -11.95 -3.36 24.99
C TYR A 53 -11.26 -4.62 25.51
N PHE A 54 -10.50 -4.51 26.60
CA PHE A 54 -9.93 -5.67 27.26
C PHE A 54 -11.02 -6.64 27.75
N ILE A 55 -12.11 -6.13 28.32
CA ILE A 55 -13.25 -6.96 28.74
C ILE A 55 -13.96 -7.56 27.53
N ALA A 56 -14.14 -6.79 26.44
CA ALA A 56 -14.67 -7.34 25.20
C ALA A 56 -13.83 -8.52 24.68
N TYR A 57 -12.50 -8.42 24.79
CA TYR A 57 -11.59 -9.52 24.46
C TYR A 57 -11.81 -10.74 25.37
N ARG A 58 -11.97 -10.56 26.69
CA ARG A 58 -12.28 -11.68 27.61
C ARG A 58 -13.64 -12.33 27.31
N ILE A 59 -14.64 -11.55 26.89
CA ILE A 59 -15.93 -12.07 26.43
C ILE A 59 -15.73 -12.92 25.17
N ALA A 60 -14.95 -12.43 24.20
CA ALA A 60 -14.64 -13.16 22.97
C ALA A 60 -13.91 -14.48 23.25
N GLU A 61 -12.91 -14.46 24.13
CA GLU A 61 -12.16 -15.63 24.60
C GLU A 61 -13.10 -16.66 25.25
N THR A 62 -14.01 -16.22 26.13
CA THR A 62 -14.98 -17.14 26.76
C THR A 62 -15.94 -17.74 25.73
N HIS A 63 -16.33 -16.97 24.71
CA HIS A 63 -17.12 -17.49 23.61
C HIS A 63 -16.36 -18.54 22.78
N TYR A 64 -15.09 -18.31 22.51
CA TYR A 64 -14.20 -19.27 21.86
C TYR A 64 -14.09 -20.57 22.68
N GLU A 65 -13.80 -20.48 23.98
CA GLU A 65 -13.71 -21.63 24.88
C GLU A 65 -15.03 -22.42 24.97
N SER A 66 -16.17 -21.73 24.88
CA SER A 66 -17.50 -22.35 24.85
C SER A 66 -17.89 -22.98 23.51
N GLY A 67 -17.03 -22.90 22.48
CA GLY A 67 -17.29 -23.39 21.12
C GLY A 67 -18.26 -22.52 20.30
N LYS A 68 -18.61 -21.33 20.79
CA LYS A 68 -19.52 -20.38 20.10
C LYS A 68 -18.72 -19.46 19.18
N PHE A 69 -18.07 -20.04 18.17
CA PHE A 69 -17.13 -19.34 17.28
C PHE A 69 -17.79 -18.17 16.51
N ASP A 70 -19.04 -18.30 16.07
CA ASP A 70 -19.78 -17.24 15.37
C ASP A 70 -19.90 -15.94 16.19
N LEU A 71 -20.04 -16.07 17.51
CA LEU A 71 -20.13 -14.91 18.40
C LEU A 71 -18.75 -14.33 18.66
N ALA A 72 -17.74 -15.19 18.88
CA ALA A 72 -16.37 -14.77 19.11
C ALA A 72 -15.82 -13.93 17.95
N VAL A 73 -16.05 -14.35 16.70
CA VAL A 73 -15.63 -13.62 15.48
C VAL A 73 -16.14 -12.18 15.47
N LYS A 74 -17.42 -11.97 15.81
CA LYS A 74 -18.03 -10.62 15.83
C LYS A 74 -17.36 -9.70 16.86
N PHE A 75 -16.95 -10.26 17.99
CA PHE A 75 -16.17 -9.50 18.97
C PHE A 75 -14.77 -9.20 18.45
N PHE A 76 -14.05 -10.20 17.92
CA PHE A 76 -12.70 -10.02 17.41
C PHE A 76 -12.63 -8.99 16.29
N GLU A 77 -13.58 -8.98 15.35
CA GLU A 77 -13.63 -7.99 14.28
C GLU A 77 -13.67 -6.54 14.79
N ARG A 78 -14.52 -6.30 15.81
CA ARG A 78 -14.67 -4.98 16.42
C ARG A 78 -13.45 -4.58 17.26
N ILE A 79 -12.89 -5.54 17.99
CA ILE A 79 -11.72 -5.32 18.86
C ILE A 79 -10.49 -5.04 17.99
N ALA A 80 -10.25 -5.87 16.97
CA ALA A 80 -9.12 -5.74 16.07
C ALA A 80 -9.09 -4.36 15.41
N LYS A 81 -10.23 -3.87 14.91
CA LYS A 81 -10.35 -2.51 14.37
C LYS A 81 -9.83 -1.43 15.34
N THR A 82 -10.21 -1.52 16.61
CA THR A 82 -9.76 -0.54 17.62
C THR A 82 -8.28 -0.70 17.94
N TYR A 83 -7.81 -1.94 18.10
CA TYR A 83 -6.40 -2.22 18.39
C TYR A 83 -5.48 -1.76 17.26
N ARG A 84 -5.93 -1.82 16.00
CA ARG A 84 -5.22 -1.25 14.84
C ARG A 84 -5.12 0.27 14.95
N THR A 85 -6.25 0.96 15.10
CA THR A 85 -6.28 2.43 15.19
C THR A 85 -5.44 2.97 16.34
N GLU A 86 -5.44 2.30 17.50
CA GLU A 86 -4.66 2.70 18.67
C GLU A 86 -3.24 2.08 18.72
N ARG A 87 -2.85 1.30 17.70
CA ARG A 87 -1.54 0.62 17.57
C ARG A 87 -1.17 -0.27 18.75
N TRP A 88 -2.13 -1.04 19.27
CA TRP A 88 -1.91 -2.02 20.33
C TRP A 88 -1.53 -3.39 19.78
N THR A 89 -0.41 -3.44 19.06
CA THR A 89 0.05 -4.65 18.37
C THR A 89 0.14 -5.86 19.30
N GLU A 90 0.71 -5.69 20.51
CA GLU A 90 0.87 -6.78 21.49
C GLU A 90 -0.46 -7.41 21.94
N LEU A 91 -1.55 -6.64 22.00
CA LEU A 91 -2.89 -7.14 22.32
C LEU A 91 -3.60 -7.70 21.09
N LEU A 92 -3.24 -7.22 19.90
CA LEU A 92 -3.78 -7.68 18.63
C LEU A 92 -3.28 -9.07 18.27
N ARG A 93 -1.99 -9.39 18.50
CA ARG A 93 -1.42 -10.71 18.17
C ARG A 93 -2.23 -11.89 18.72
N PRO A 94 -2.49 -12.01 20.04
CA PRO A 94 -3.27 -13.13 20.57
C PRO A 94 -4.74 -13.08 20.13
N ALA A 95 -5.29 -11.90 19.81
CA ALA A 95 -6.62 -11.79 19.25
C ALA A 95 -6.70 -12.33 17.81
N LEU A 96 -5.69 -12.05 16.96
CA LEU A 96 -5.61 -12.58 15.61
C LEU A 96 -5.46 -14.10 15.60
N ALA A 97 -4.65 -14.67 16.50
CA ALA A 97 -4.51 -16.13 16.62
C ALA A 97 -5.84 -16.81 16.95
N LEU A 98 -6.56 -16.34 17.98
CA LEU A 98 -7.88 -16.88 18.33
C LEU A 98 -8.91 -16.62 17.23
N TRP A 99 -8.84 -15.49 16.54
CA TRP A 99 -9.74 -15.16 15.44
C TRP A 99 -9.50 -16.08 14.23
N TYR A 100 -8.24 -16.38 13.91
CA TYR A 100 -7.89 -17.36 12.89
C TYR A 100 -8.43 -18.74 13.24
N ASP A 101 -8.25 -19.20 14.47
CA ASP A 101 -8.80 -20.50 14.91
C ASP A 101 -10.33 -20.54 14.83
N CYS A 102 -11.01 -19.46 15.23
CA CYS A 102 -12.46 -19.32 15.04
C CYS A 102 -12.85 -19.48 13.56
N ALA A 103 -12.14 -18.79 12.65
CA ALA A 103 -12.42 -18.83 11.23
C ALA A 103 -12.23 -20.23 10.64
N ARG A 104 -11.20 -20.97 11.08
CA ARG A 104 -11.00 -22.38 10.71
C ARG A 104 -12.15 -23.27 11.20
N HIS A 105 -12.60 -23.09 12.43
CA HIS A 105 -13.72 -23.87 12.98
C HIS A 105 -15.04 -23.61 12.26
N LEU A 106 -15.26 -22.39 11.77
CA LEU A 106 -16.42 -22.04 10.95
C LEU A 106 -16.29 -22.42 9.47
N ALA A 107 -15.13 -22.95 9.06
CA ALA A 107 -14.76 -23.19 7.67
C ALA A 107 -14.88 -21.93 6.78
N ASP A 108 -14.70 -20.74 7.37
CA ASP A 108 -14.66 -19.48 6.65
C ASP A 108 -13.25 -19.23 6.13
N ILE A 109 -13.02 -19.67 4.89
CA ILE A 109 -11.71 -19.61 4.24
C ILE A 109 -11.33 -18.17 3.90
N GLU A 110 -12.27 -17.34 3.46
CA GLU A 110 -12.00 -15.94 3.10
C GLU A 110 -11.55 -15.13 4.32
N LEU A 111 -12.23 -15.32 5.45
CA LEU A 111 -11.83 -14.72 6.71
C LEU A 111 -10.46 -15.24 7.16
N SER A 112 -10.23 -16.55 7.04
CA SER A 112 -8.93 -17.16 7.38
C SER A 112 -7.78 -16.55 6.57
N LEU A 113 -7.97 -16.34 5.25
CA LEU A 113 -6.98 -15.71 4.38
C LEU A 113 -6.69 -14.26 4.79
N ARG A 114 -7.72 -13.48 5.14
CA ARG A 114 -7.55 -12.09 5.59
C ARG A 114 -6.77 -12.02 6.91
N VAL A 115 -7.08 -12.88 7.87
CA VAL A 115 -6.38 -12.91 9.16
C VAL A 115 -4.93 -13.37 8.99
N LEU A 116 -4.66 -14.42 8.19
CA LEU A 116 -3.30 -14.86 7.89
C LEU A 116 -2.47 -13.76 7.22
N ALA A 117 -3.08 -13.07 6.25
CA ALA A 117 -2.42 -11.95 5.57
C ALA A 117 -2.09 -10.78 6.51
N GLU A 118 -2.92 -10.52 7.52
CA GLU A 118 -2.62 -9.55 8.57
C GLU A 118 -1.50 -10.03 9.50
N MET A 119 -1.49 -11.33 9.86
CA MET A 119 -0.41 -11.92 10.66
C MET A 119 0.94 -11.95 9.91
N LEU A 120 0.93 -11.80 8.58
CA LEU A 120 2.15 -11.61 7.79
C LEU A 120 2.75 -10.20 7.94
N VAL A 121 2.11 -9.24 8.59
CA VAL A 121 2.69 -7.91 8.80
C VAL A 121 3.91 -8.00 9.75
N PRO A 122 5.02 -7.27 9.46
CA PRO A 122 6.16 -7.22 10.37
C PRO A 122 5.76 -6.85 11.79
N GLY A 123 6.30 -7.58 12.78
CA GLY A 123 5.97 -7.35 14.18
C GLY A 123 4.62 -7.91 14.64
N MET A 124 3.86 -8.64 13.82
CA MET A 124 2.66 -9.38 14.28
C MET A 124 2.98 -10.76 14.87
N THR A 125 3.97 -11.46 14.34
CA THR A 125 4.42 -12.75 14.85
C THR A 125 5.93 -12.87 14.70
N GLY A 126 6.51 -13.93 15.27
CA GLY A 126 7.95 -14.17 15.12
C GLY A 126 8.34 -14.47 13.66
N PRO A 127 9.59 -14.20 13.22
CA PRO A 127 10.05 -14.48 11.86
C PRO A 127 9.74 -15.89 11.35
N GLU A 128 10.03 -16.93 12.14
CA GLU A 128 9.78 -18.32 11.76
C GLU A 128 8.28 -18.62 11.64
N GLU A 129 7.47 -18.07 12.55
CA GLU A 129 6.02 -18.21 12.52
C GLU A 129 5.42 -17.51 11.30
N ARG A 130 5.93 -16.33 10.92
CA ARG A 130 5.52 -15.62 9.69
C ARG A 130 5.84 -16.42 8.43
N MET A 131 6.98 -17.11 8.39
CA MET A 131 7.30 -18.01 7.27
C MET A 131 6.27 -19.14 7.17
N ASN A 132 5.95 -19.79 8.30
CA ASN A 132 4.93 -20.85 8.34
C ASN A 132 3.54 -20.32 7.92
N ILE A 133 3.17 -19.12 8.37
CA ILE A 133 1.92 -18.44 7.96
C ILE A 133 1.89 -18.20 6.45
N GLY A 134 3.02 -17.82 5.85
CA GLY A 134 3.14 -17.64 4.40
C GLY A 134 2.96 -18.95 3.63
N GLU A 135 3.52 -20.05 4.14
CA GLU A 135 3.31 -21.39 3.57
C GLU A 135 1.86 -21.85 3.71
N ASP A 136 1.26 -21.66 4.89
CA ASP A 136 -0.15 -21.99 5.16
C ASP A 136 -1.09 -21.20 4.26
N LEU A 137 -0.84 -19.89 4.07
CA LEU A 137 -1.61 -19.05 3.15
C LEU A 137 -1.60 -19.63 1.73
N MET A 138 -0.41 -19.95 1.21
CA MET A 138 -0.28 -20.53 -0.14
C MET A 138 -0.87 -21.94 -0.23
N ALA A 139 -0.78 -22.75 0.83
CA ALA A 139 -1.37 -24.08 0.89
C ALA A 139 -2.90 -24.01 0.84
N ILE A 140 -3.53 -23.07 1.56
CA ILE A 140 -4.97 -22.84 1.52
C ILE A 140 -5.40 -22.43 0.12
N LEU A 141 -4.69 -21.49 -0.50
CA LEU A 141 -5.00 -21.02 -1.87
C LEU A 141 -4.94 -22.14 -2.91
N LYS A 142 -3.98 -23.08 -2.77
CA LYS A 142 -3.83 -24.22 -3.68
C LYS A 142 -4.82 -25.36 -3.44
N SER A 143 -5.32 -25.50 -2.22
CA SER A 143 -6.17 -26.64 -1.82
C SER A 143 -7.67 -26.33 -1.78
N THR A 144 -8.05 -25.06 -1.93
CA THR A 144 -9.44 -24.61 -1.79
C THR A 144 -9.88 -23.71 -2.95
N ALA A 145 -11.18 -23.41 -3.01
CA ALA A 145 -11.77 -22.49 -3.98
C ALA A 145 -12.60 -21.42 -3.24
N PRO A 146 -12.72 -20.21 -3.79
CA PRO A 146 -13.48 -19.12 -3.19
C PRO A 146 -14.97 -19.43 -3.14
N SER A 147 -15.61 -19.08 -2.02
CA SER A 147 -17.07 -19.20 -1.88
C SER A 147 -17.80 -18.12 -2.68
N SER A 148 -17.15 -16.96 -2.86
CA SER A 148 -17.69 -15.79 -3.57
C SER A 148 -17.44 -15.79 -5.09
N GLY A 149 -17.05 -16.94 -5.66
CA GLY A 149 -16.73 -17.07 -7.09
C GLY A 149 -15.47 -16.30 -7.48
N THR A 150 -15.50 -15.58 -8.60
CA THR A 150 -14.33 -14.88 -9.17
C THR A 150 -14.07 -13.48 -8.60
N THR A 151 -14.78 -13.09 -7.54
CA THR A 151 -14.60 -11.75 -6.94
C THR A 151 -13.27 -11.68 -6.18
N PRO A 152 -12.45 -10.63 -6.38
CA PRO A 152 -11.19 -10.51 -5.66
C PRO A 152 -11.41 -10.27 -4.17
N VAL A 153 -10.68 -11.01 -3.33
CA VAL A 153 -10.61 -10.76 -1.89
C VAL A 153 -9.60 -9.65 -1.64
N ILE A 154 -10.10 -8.48 -1.28
CA ILE A 154 -9.26 -7.31 -0.97
C ILE A 154 -8.78 -7.42 0.48
N VAL A 155 -7.47 -7.41 0.68
CA VAL A 155 -6.81 -7.39 1.98
C VAL A 155 -6.19 -6.01 2.19
N ASP A 156 -6.95 -5.13 2.87
CA ASP A 156 -6.49 -3.79 3.21
C ASP A 156 -5.66 -3.81 4.50
N LEU A 157 -4.37 -3.49 4.38
CA LEU A 157 -3.42 -3.42 5.49
C LEU A 157 -3.06 -1.97 5.87
N SER A 158 -3.85 -0.98 5.45
CA SER A 158 -3.53 0.45 5.65
C SER A 158 -3.46 0.90 7.12
N ASP A 159 -4.16 0.21 8.03
CA ASP A 159 -4.11 0.52 9.47
C ASP A 159 -2.87 -0.05 10.19
N HIS A 160 -1.97 -0.73 9.46
CA HIS A 160 -0.81 -1.43 10.00
C HIS A 160 0.53 -0.80 9.62
N GLU A 161 1.62 -1.29 10.23
CA GLU A 161 2.94 -1.08 9.65
C GLU A 161 2.98 -1.69 8.23
N PRO A 162 3.61 -1.02 7.27
CA PRO A 162 3.53 -1.44 5.88
C PRO A 162 4.26 -2.76 5.68
N LEU A 163 3.61 -3.71 5.01
CA LEU A 163 4.21 -4.99 4.62
C LEU A 163 5.40 -4.80 3.66
N PHE A 164 5.32 -3.77 2.81
CA PHE A 164 6.36 -3.37 1.88
C PHE A 164 6.76 -1.92 2.11
N ASP A 165 8.07 -1.63 2.11
CA ASP A 165 8.56 -0.26 2.02
C ASP A 165 8.67 0.13 0.54
N ILE A 166 7.75 1.00 0.11
CA ILE A 166 7.60 1.44 -1.29
C ILE A 166 8.06 2.88 -1.40
N SER A 167 9.14 3.09 -2.14
CA SER A 167 9.80 4.39 -2.30
C SER A 167 9.89 4.78 -3.77
N PRO A 168 8.91 5.54 -4.31
CA PRO A 168 9.03 6.13 -5.64
C PRO A 168 9.99 7.32 -5.62
N THR A 169 10.81 7.43 -6.66
CA THR A 169 11.77 8.53 -6.84
C THR A 169 11.85 8.89 -8.31
N PHE A 170 11.48 10.13 -8.64
CA PHE A 170 11.77 10.79 -9.90
C PHE A 170 13.13 11.48 -9.82
N TRP A 171 13.86 11.46 -10.93
CA TRP A 171 15.20 12.04 -11.00
C TRP A 171 15.23 13.56 -10.73
N GLN A 172 14.13 14.25 -11.06
CA GLN A 172 13.97 15.69 -10.88
C GLN A 172 12.52 16.04 -10.52
N ALA A 173 12.32 17.17 -9.84
CA ALA A 173 10.99 17.61 -9.36
C ALA A 173 10.15 18.32 -10.44
N THR A 174 10.77 18.86 -11.49
CA THR A 174 10.07 19.60 -12.55
C THR A 174 10.64 19.29 -13.92
N SER A 175 9.79 19.24 -14.95
CA SER A 175 10.21 19.02 -16.33
C SER A 175 9.29 19.76 -17.31
N PRO A 176 9.77 20.20 -18.48
CA PRO A 176 8.91 20.63 -19.57
C PRO A 176 7.96 19.51 -20.02
N VAL A 177 6.75 19.88 -20.46
CA VAL A 177 5.83 18.92 -21.12
C VAL A 177 6.49 18.27 -22.34
N ASN A 178 6.14 17.00 -22.60
CA ASN A 178 6.71 16.14 -23.64
C ASN A 178 8.20 15.78 -23.47
N GLU A 179 8.84 16.14 -22.35
CA GLU A 179 10.17 15.61 -22.00
C GLU A 179 10.05 14.34 -21.15
N GLN A 180 11.02 13.44 -21.31
CA GLN A 180 11.06 12.19 -20.56
C GLN A 180 11.81 12.40 -19.24
N VAL A 181 11.16 12.02 -18.13
CA VAL A 181 11.73 12.08 -16.79
C VAL A 181 12.00 10.67 -16.28
N PRO A 182 13.25 10.30 -16.00
CA PRO A 182 13.57 9.02 -15.40
C PRO A 182 12.96 8.88 -14.00
N PHE A 183 12.47 7.68 -13.69
CA PHE A 183 11.96 7.32 -12.37
C PHE A 183 12.43 5.94 -11.94
N GLN A 184 12.39 5.72 -10.62
CA GLN A 184 12.56 4.43 -9.98
C GLN A 184 11.49 4.23 -8.91
N ILE A 185 11.01 3.00 -8.74
CA ILE A 185 10.15 2.59 -7.64
C ILE A 185 10.87 1.43 -6.96
N ALA A 186 11.42 1.69 -5.78
CA ALA A 186 12.02 0.66 -4.95
C ALA A 186 10.96 0.04 -4.06
N ILE A 187 10.82 -1.28 -4.12
CA ILE A 187 9.89 -2.09 -3.32
C ILE A 187 10.72 -3.06 -2.49
N ARG A 188 10.80 -2.78 -1.19
CA ARG A 188 11.51 -3.61 -0.22
C ARG A 188 10.53 -4.47 0.56
N GLY A 189 10.83 -5.76 0.65
CA GLY A 189 10.11 -6.66 1.53
C GLY A 189 10.59 -6.57 2.98
N PRO A 190 9.96 -7.31 3.90
CA PRO A 190 10.40 -7.46 5.28
C PRO A 190 11.82 -8.05 5.39
N GLU A 191 12.61 -7.56 6.36
CA GLU A 191 14.01 -7.98 6.60
C GLU A 191 14.14 -9.43 7.12
N ASP A 192 13.04 -10.09 7.42
CA ASP A 192 13.03 -11.44 7.99
C ASP A 192 12.76 -12.55 6.96
N GLY A 193 12.50 -12.20 5.70
CA GLY A 193 12.30 -13.17 4.62
C GLY A 193 10.97 -13.93 4.68
N ALA A 194 10.01 -13.49 5.49
CA ALA A 194 8.68 -14.12 5.60
C ALA A 194 7.92 -14.22 4.27
N LEU A 195 8.21 -13.33 3.32
CA LEU A 195 7.57 -13.29 2.00
C LEU A 195 8.29 -14.14 0.94
N SER A 196 9.29 -14.93 1.32
CA SER A 196 9.99 -15.82 0.39
C SER A 196 9.11 -16.94 -0.15
N GLN A 197 8.13 -17.38 0.64
CA GLN A 197 7.18 -18.44 0.30
C GLN A 197 5.90 -17.91 -0.38
N VAL A 198 5.64 -16.60 -0.29
CA VAL A 198 4.44 -15.97 -0.84
C VAL A 198 4.70 -15.58 -2.29
N GLU A 199 4.07 -16.29 -3.23
CA GLU A 199 4.18 -16.02 -4.65
C GLU A 199 3.11 -15.02 -5.10
N PHE A 200 3.49 -13.76 -5.26
CA PHE A 200 2.62 -12.77 -5.89
C PHE A 200 2.60 -12.99 -7.39
N SER A 201 1.42 -13.10 -7.99
CA SER A 201 1.24 -13.31 -9.43
C SER A 201 1.51 -12.05 -10.25
N SER A 202 1.20 -10.87 -9.69
CA SER A 202 1.45 -9.60 -10.36
C SER A 202 1.57 -8.42 -9.39
N ILE A 203 2.21 -7.33 -9.84
CA ILE A 203 2.17 -6.01 -9.22
C ILE A 203 1.59 -5.03 -10.23
N ASP A 204 0.62 -4.23 -9.79
CA ASP A 204 0.08 -3.12 -10.56
C ASP A 204 0.48 -1.79 -9.93
N VAL A 205 1.09 -0.91 -10.70
CA VAL A 205 1.47 0.45 -10.30
C VAL A 205 0.58 1.44 -11.04
N LYS A 206 -0.15 2.24 -10.28
CA LYS A 206 -1.01 3.30 -10.80
C LYS A 206 -0.38 4.67 -10.57
N PHE A 207 -0.44 5.54 -11.58
CA PHE A 207 0.10 6.89 -11.53
C PHE A 207 -1.03 7.91 -11.50
N VAL A 208 -0.85 8.99 -10.74
CA VAL A 208 -1.61 10.23 -10.90
C VAL A 208 -1.08 10.96 -12.13
N GLY A 209 -1.96 11.56 -12.93
CA GLY A 209 -1.58 12.37 -14.10
C GLY A 209 -1.26 11.57 -15.36
N VAL A 210 -1.17 10.24 -15.26
CA VAL A 210 -1.05 9.33 -16.41
C VAL A 210 -2.13 8.27 -16.32
N ASP A 211 -3.03 8.22 -17.31
CA ASP A 211 -4.10 7.21 -17.37
C ASP A 211 -3.54 5.87 -17.89
N ARG A 212 -2.65 5.27 -17.11
CA ARG A 212 -2.00 4.00 -17.39
C ARG A 212 -1.65 3.27 -16.10
N THR A 213 -2.00 1.99 -16.06
CA THR A 213 -1.52 1.05 -15.05
C THR A 213 -0.34 0.26 -15.62
N LEU A 214 0.75 0.25 -14.88
CA LEU A 214 1.91 -0.58 -15.18
C LEU A 214 1.76 -1.92 -14.44
N THR A 215 1.67 -3.03 -15.17
CA THR A 215 1.57 -4.37 -14.60
C THR A 215 2.86 -5.14 -14.83
N ILE A 216 3.38 -5.76 -13.76
CA ILE A 216 4.52 -6.67 -13.77
C ILE A 216 4.03 -8.04 -13.31
N TYR A 217 4.32 -9.09 -14.07
CA TYR A 217 3.91 -10.47 -13.77
C TYR A 217 5.04 -11.30 -13.16
N HIS A 218 4.67 -12.32 -12.39
CA HIS A 218 5.63 -13.26 -11.83
C HIS A 218 6.27 -14.16 -12.89
N ALA A 219 7.60 -14.23 -12.89
CA ALA A 219 8.34 -15.19 -13.68
C ALA A 219 8.40 -16.55 -12.96
N LYS A 220 7.53 -17.49 -13.36
CA LYS A 220 7.38 -18.82 -12.72
C LYS A 220 8.67 -19.66 -12.64
N ASP A 221 9.60 -19.46 -13.56
CA ASP A 221 10.87 -20.21 -13.63
C ASP A 221 12.07 -19.43 -13.05
N SER A 222 11.82 -18.35 -12.31
CA SER A 222 12.91 -17.55 -11.72
C SER A 222 13.49 -18.21 -10.47
N ALA A 223 14.66 -18.84 -10.64
CA ALA A 223 15.46 -19.35 -9.52
C ALA A 223 15.86 -18.20 -8.58
N PRO A 224 16.04 -18.47 -7.26
CA PRO A 224 16.61 -17.50 -6.34
C PRO A 224 17.98 -17.07 -6.86
N THR A 225 18.11 -15.78 -7.16
CA THR A 225 19.29 -15.24 -7.84
C THR A 225 20.49 -15.13 -6.89
N GLY A 226 20.26 -15.27 -5.57
CA GLY A 226 21.26 -14.98 -4.52
C GLY A 226 21.58 -13.49 -4.38
N GLU A 227 21.07 -12.66 -5.30
CA GLU A 227 21.21 -11.21 -5.29
C GLU A 227 20.06 -10.58 -4.52
N SER A 228 20.38 -9.65 -3.62
CA SER A 228 19.40 -8.88 -2.86
C SER A 228 18.74 -7.77 -3.67
N LEU A 229 19.19 -7.50 -4.90
CA LEU A 229 18.67 -6.41 -5.74
C LEU A 229 18.25 -6.94 -7.11
N GLN A 230 16.97 -6.81 -7.43
CA GLN A 230 16.44 -7.07 -8.77
C GLN A 230 16.07 -5.74 -9.43
N MET A 231 16.56 -5.49 -10.65
CA MET A 231 16.23 -4.28 -11.43
C MET A 231 15.46 -4.63 -12.70
N ILE A 232 14.32 -3.98 -12.93
CA ILE A 232 13.44 -4.24 -14.07
C ILE A 232 13.18 -2.94 -14.84
N ASN A 233 13.51 -2.94 -16.13
CA ASN A 233 13.21 -1.83 -17.02
C ASN A 233 11.75 -1.89 -17.47
N VAL A 234 10.96 -0.93 -17.04
CA VAL A 234 9.53 -0.83 -17.39
C VAL A 234 9.28 0.07 -18.61
N GLY A 235 10.33 0.68 -19.16
CA GLY A 235 10.26 1.49 -20.36
C GLY A 235 9.63 2.86 -20.13
N LEU A 236 8.96 3.38 -21.16
CA LEU A 236 8.33 4.69 -21.17
C LEU A 236 6.85 4.58 -20.77
N VAL A 237 6.46 5.36 -19.76
CA VAL A 237 5.10 5.45 -19.24
C VAL A 237 4.46 6.71 -19.83
N GLU A 238 3.60 6.53 -20.84
CA GLU A 238 2.86 7.62 -21.50
C GLU A 238 1.34 7.45 -21.36
N PRO A 239 0.57 8.55 -21.43
CA PRO A 239 -0.89 8.48 -21.50
C PRO A 239 -1.34 7.84 -22.81
N GLY A 240 -2.10 6.75 -22.75
CA GLY A 240 -2.73 6.15 -23.93
C GLY A 240 -2.99 4.64 -23.79
N PRO A 241 -3.89 4.09 -24.63
CA PRO A 241 -4.19 2.66 -24.69
C PRO A 241 -3.08 1.94 -25.45
N ILE A 242 -1.89 1.85 -24.86
CA ILE A 242 -0.83 1.01 -25.41
C ILE A 242 -1.00 -0.37 -24.77
N GLU A 243 -1.07 -1.41 -25.61
CA GLU A 243 -0.84 -2.80 -25.19
C GLU A 243 0.51 -2.82 -24.46
N ALA A 244 0.46 -2.77 -23.13
CA ALA A 244 1.66 -2.71 -22.33
C ALA A 244 2.42 -4.02 -22.58
N GLU A 245 3.65 -3.94 -23.08
CA GLU A 245 4.54 -5.10 -23.11
C GLU A 245 4.52 -5.75 -21.73
N GLU A 246 4.11 -7.00 -21.67
CA GLU A 246 4.09 -7.75 -20.42
C GLU A 246 5.52 -7.79 -19.86
N LYS A 247 5.73 -7.12 -18.72
CA LYS A 247 7.01 -7.19 -18.01
C LYS A 247 6.93 -8.29 -16.98
N THR A 248 7.99 -9.09 -16.89
CA THR A 248 8.07 -10.19 -15.92
C THR A 248 9.21 -9.94 -14.94
N ALA A 249 8.99 -10.33 -13.68
CA ALA A 249 9.97 -10.21 -12.61
C ALA A 249 9.76 -11.31 -11.57
N ARG A 250 10.72 -11.49 -10.66
CA ARG A 250 10.57 -12.44 -9.55
C ARG A 250 9.85 -11.73 -8.41
N LEU A 251 8.54 -11.94 -8.32
CA LEU A 251 7.69 -11.33 -7.30
C LEU A 251 7.63 -12.17 -6.02
N ARG A 252 8.81 -12.43 -5.44
CA ARG A 252 9.02 -13.08 -4.14
C ARG A 252 10.15 -12.35 -3.45
N TRP A 253 9.99 -12.10 -2.15
CA TRP A 253 10.98 -11.34 -1.38
C TRP A 253 11.70 -12.25 -0.41
N ASP A 254 12.94 -12.59 -0.78
CA ASP A 254 13.88 -13.19 0.15
C ASP A 254 14.33 -12.15 1.19
N LYS A 255 15.13 -12.61 2.16
CA LYS A 255 15.71 -11.74 3.19
C LYS A 255 16.47 -10.57 2.55
N ASP A 256 16.20 -9.36 3.03
CA ASP A 256 16.84 -8.11 2.59
C ASP A 256 16.73 -7.81 1.08
N SER A 257 15.75 -8.41 0.40
CA SER A 257 15.58 -8.24 -1.04
C SER A 257 14.83 -6.96 -1.41
N THR A 258 15.25 -6.35 -2.53
CA THR A 258 14.69 -5.13 -3.10
C THR A 258 14.41 -5.32 -4.58
N LEU A 259 13.17 -5.06 -4.99
CA LEU A 259 12.78 -4.95 -6.39
C LEU A 259 12.78 -3.48 -6.80
N VAL A 260 13.51 -3.12 -7.85
CA VAL A 260 13.55 -1.76 -8.40
C VAL A 260 12.96 -1.76 -9.80
N LEU A 261 11.80 -1.12 -9.95
CA LEU A 261 11.19 -0.83 -11.23
C LEU A 261 11.74 0.51 -11.73
N TYR A 262 12.33 0.56 -12.92
CA TYR A 262 12.89 1.80 -13.46
C TYR A 262 12.45 2.04 -14.88
N GLY A 263 12.23 3.30 -15.22
CA GLY A 263 11.72 3.70 -16.52
C GLY A 263 11.77 5.21 -16.70
N SER A 264 10.98 5.72 -17.64
CA SER A 264 10.77 7.16 -17.81
C SER A 264 9.29 7.46 -17.91
N VAL A 265 8.89 8.65 -17.49
CA VAL A 265 7.52 9.15 -17.61
C VAL A 265 7.51 10.44 -18.42
N THR A 266 6.43 10.70 -19.13
CA THR A 266 6.20 11.96 -19.85
C THR A 266 4.74 12.36 -19.74
N ALA A 267 4.47 13.65 -19.84
CA ALA A 267 3.11 14.19 -19.87
C ALA A 267 2.95 15.20 -21.00
N SER A 268 1.84 15.09 -21.73
CA SER A 268 1.50 16.00 -22.83
C SER A 268 0.85 17.31 -22.35
N LYS A 269 0.38 17.34 -21.11
CA LYS A 269 -0.24 18.50 -20.46
C LYS A 269 0.52 18.83 -19.19
N GLY A 270 0.47 20.11 -18.80
CA GLY A 270 0.97 20.52 -17.50
C GLY A 270 0.19 19.87 -16.36
N GLY A 271 0.89 19.48 -15.29
CA GLY A 271 0.31 18.77 -14.16
C GLY A 271 1.34 18.00 -13.37
N GLU A 272 0.91 17.38 -12.28
CA GLU A 272 1.77 16.56 -11.44
C GLU A 272 1.62 15.08 -11.78
N VAL A 273 2.76 14.38 -11.82
CA VAL A 273 2.82 12.93 -11.93
C VAL A 273 3.46 12.37 -10.67
N LYS A 274 2.76 11.41 -10.06
CA LYS A 274 3.24 10.65 -8.89
C LYS A 274 2.68 9.24 -8.90
N VAL A 275 3.31 8.33 -8.15
CA VAL A 275 2.73 7.01 -7.92
C VAL A 275 1.57 7.16 -6.93
N GLU A 276 0.36 6.75 -7.33
CA GLU A 276 -0.85 6.81 -6.50
C GLU A 276 -0.92 5.61 -5.56
N SER A 277 -0.78 4.42 -6.15
CA SER A 277 -0.92 3.16 -5.44
C SER A 277 -0.12 2.05 -6.12
N VAL A 278 0.26 1.06 -5.32
CA VAL A 278 0.84 -0.19 -5.78
C VAL A 278 -0.01 -1.32 -5.23
N THR A 279 -0.54 -2.17 -6.11
CA THR A 279 -1.40 -3.29 -5.73
C THR A 279 -0.67 -4.60 -6.05
N PHE A 280 -0.41 -5.39 -5.01
CA PHE A 280 0.12 -6.75 -5.19
C PHE A 280 -1.04 -7.71 -5.32
N ARG A 281 -0.95 -8.66 -6.27
CA ARG A 281 -1.97 -9.69 -6.45
C ARG A 281 -1.38 -11.07 -6.27
N ILE A 282 -2.17 -11.96 -5.68
CA ILE A 282 -1.93 -13.41 -5.73
C ILE A 282 -3.10 -14.02 -6.50
N LYS A 283 -2.80 -14.74 -7.57
CA LYS A 283 -3.77 -15.47 -8.37
C LYS A 283 -3.39 -16.94 -8.39
N GLU A 284 -4.20 -17.77 -7.74
CA GLU A 284 -3.99 -19.20 -7.62
C GLU A 284 -5.33 -19.92 -7.86
N GLY A 285 -5.41 -20.71 -8.94
CA GLY A 285 -6.69 -21.27 -9.39
C GLY A 285 -7.75 -20.19 -9.62
N GLU A 286 -8.86 -20.29 -8.89
CA GLU A 286 -9.97 -19.32 -8.90
C GLU A 286 -9.79 -18.18 -7.90
N TRP A 287 -8.83 -18.28 -6.99
CA TRP A 287 -8.55 -17.22 -6.01
C TRP A 287 -7.88 -16.03 -6.67
N THR A 288 -8.34 -14.84 -6.29
CA THR A 288 -7.64 -13.57 -6.53
C THR A 288 -7.61 -12.80 -5.21
N LEU A 289 -6.42 -12.62 -4.64
CA LEU A 289 -6.19 -11.76 -3.48
C LEU A 289 -5.54 -10.46 -3.96
N GLU A 290 -5.99 -9.32 -3.43
CA GLU A 290 -5.41 -8.01 -3.73
C GLU A 290 -4.96 -7.31 -2.46
N PHE A 291 -3.72 -6.82 -2.47
CA PHE A 291 -3.10 -6.07 -1.39
C PHE A 291 -2.80 -4.65 -1.88
N PRO A 292 -3.76 -3.73 -1.76
CA PRO A 292 -3.58 -2.35 -2.19
C PRO A 292 -2.74 -1.56 -1.17
N PHE A 293 -1.66 -0.94 -1.63
CA PHE A 293 -0.85 0.01 -0.85
C PHE A 293 -0.97 1.40 -1.44
N ARG A 294 -1.40 2.36 -0.63
CA ARG A 294 -1.36 3.77 -0.99
C ARG A 294 0.03 4.32 -0.71
N VAL A 295 0.61 4.98 -1.70
CA VAL A 295 1.93 5.59 -1.53
C VAL A 295 1.74 6.99 -0.98
N GLU A 296 1.88 7.13 0.34
CA GLU A 296 1.85 8.44 0.99
C GLU A 296 3.15 9.20 0.75
N GLU A 297 3.05 10.52 0.61
CA GLU A 297 4.20 11.42 0.52
C GLU A 297 4.88 11.55 1.88
N LYS A 298 5.61 10.51 2.30
CA LYS A 298 6.54 10.65 3.42
C LYS A 298 7.70 11.51 2.95
N ASN A 299 7.83 12.71 3.53
CA ASN A 299 8.85 13.69 3.18
C ASN A 299 10.23 13.34 3.75
N ASP A 300 10.57 12.04 3.80
CA ASP A 300 11.86 11.54 4.25
C ASP A 300 12.88 11.69 3.11
N LEU A 301 13.42 12.90 2.97
CA LEU A 301 14.50 13.22 2.02
C LEU A 301 15.72 12.27 2.18
N GLU A 302 15.89 11.67 3.36
CA GLU A 302 16.99 10.72 3.66
C GLU A 302 16.80 9.34 3.02
N ARG A 303 15.59 8.99 2.54
CA ARG A 303 15.28 7.66 1.99
C ARG A 303 15.29 7.58 0.47
N ARG A 304 15.50 8.69 -0.26
CA ARG A 304 15.48 8.71 -1.72
C ARG A 304 16.80 8.20 -2.30
N LEU A 305 16.89 6.87 -2.40
CA LEU A 305 18.00 6.14 -2.97
C LEU A 305 17.74 5.87 -4.46
N TRP A 306 18.75 6.10 -5.27
CA TRP A 306 18.78 5.74 -6.68
C TRP A 306 19.69 4.55 -6.89
N TYR A 307 19.12 3.46 -7.39
CA TYR A 307 19.80 2.19 -7.55
C TYR A 307 20.39 2.08 -8.96
N SER A 308 21.58 1.51 -9.04
CA SER A 308 22.15 0.99 -10.26
C SER A 308 22.73 -0.39 -10.00
N ALA A 309 23.01 -1.14 -11.07
CA ALA A 309 23.60 -2.47 -10.99
C ALA A 309 24.92 -2.53 -10.18
N LYS A 310 25.58 -1.39 -9.92
CA LYS A 310 26.89 -1.34 -9.23
C LYS A 310 26.90 -0.49 -7.96
N ARG A 311 25.94 0.42 -7.80
CA ARG A 311 25.98 1.41 -6.72
C ARG A 311 24.58 1.90 -6.37
N VAL A 312 24.44 2.31 -5.12
CA VAL A 312 23.26 3.04 -4.63
C VAL A 312 23.70 4.46 -4.31
N ILE A 313 22.96 5.44 -4.84
CA ILE A 313 23.27 6.88 -4.71
C ILE A 313 22.13 7.55 -3.98
N ALA A 314 22.41 8.27 -2.89
CA ALA A 314 21.39 9.11 -2.25
C ALA A 314 21.17 10.39 -3.06
N LEU A 315 19.95 10.62 -3.56
CA LEU A 315 19.58 11.82 -4.32
C LEU A 315 19.20 12.98 -3.38
N ARG A 316 20.12 13.33 -2.47
CA ARG A 316 19.94 14.43 -1.53
C ARG A 316 19.63 15.71 -2.32
N ASN A 317 18.44 16.29 -2.11
CA ASN A 317 17.93 17.53 -2.71
C ASN A 317 17.62 17.51 -4.23
N ALA A 318 17.92 16.43 -4.96
CA ALA A 318 17.64 16.34 -6.41
C ALA A 318 16.43 15.44 -6.73
N GLY A 319 16.27 14.34 -5.99
CA GLY A 319 15.20 13.38 -6.21
C GLY A 319 13.88 13.84 -5.61
N SER A 320 12.77 13.57 -6.31
CA SER A 320 11.43 13.93 -5.87
C SER A 320 10.48 12.73 -5.86
N ALA A 321 9.50 12.70 -4.97
CA ALA A 321 8.41 11.70 -5.02
C ALA A 321 7.34 12.05 -6.07
N VAL A 322 7.37 13.29 -6.57
CA VAL A 322 6.42 13.86 -7.54
C VAL A 322 7.21 14.63 -8.59
N VAL A 323 6.80 14.55 -9.85
CA VAL A 323 7.32 15.42 -10.91
C VAL A 323 6.22 16.32 -11.46
N GLY A 324 6.47 17.62 -11.45
CA GLY A 324 5.62 18.64 -12.08
C GLY A 324 6.02 18.86 -13.53
N PHE A 325 5.13 18.54 -14.46
CA PHE A 325 5.25 18.91 -15.85
C PHE A 325 4.74 20.34 -16.06
N VAL A 326 5.60 21.21 -16.57
CA VAL A 326 5.28 22.63 -16.81
C VAL A 326 5.35 22.92 -18.30
N SER A 327 4.38 23.68 -18.80
CA SER A 327 4.47 24.21 -20.15
C SER A 327 5.67 25.14 -20.23
N PRO A 328 6.57 24.98 -21.22
CA PRO A 328 7.73 25.86 -21.33
C PRO A 328 7.25 27.31 -21.46
N SER A 329 7.84 28.20 -20.65
CA SER A 329 7.56 29.63 -20.73
C SER A 329 7.79 30.10 -22.16
N HIS A 330 6.83 30.79 -22.76
CA HIS A 330 7.02 31.43 -24.05
C HIS A 330 8.14 32.48 -23.91
N LYS A 331 9.37 32.11 -24.28
CA LYS A 331 10.44 33.09 -24.48
C LYS A 331 10.16 33.79 -25.80
N VAL A 332 9.47 34.92 -25.70
CA VAL A 332 9.28 35.83 -26.83
C VAL A 332 10.45 36.80 -26.78
N GLU A 333 11.31 36.74 -27.78
CA GLU A 333 12.37 37.73 -27.95
C GLU A 333 11.86 38.78 -28.93
N LEU A 334 11.68 40.00 -28.42
CA LEU A 334 11.25 41.17 -29.16
C LEU A 334 12.49 41.95 -29.58
N SER A 335 12.72 42.07 -30.89
CA SER A 335 13.73 42.99 -31.42
C SER A 335 13.04 44.07 -32.26
N ILE A 336 13.35 45.32 -31.94
CA ILE A 336 12.83 46.49 -32.62
C ILE A 336 13.99 47.08 -33.42
N ASN A 337 13.92 46.98 -34.74
CA ASN A 337 14.90 47.57 -35.63
C ASN A 337 14.31 48.80 -36.31
N HIS A 338 15.09 49.86 -36.35
CA HIS A 338 14.78 51.07 -37.10
C HIS A 338 16.02 51.51 -37.88
N ASN A 339 15.86 51.74 -39.19
CA ASN A 339 16.96 52.11 -40.08
C ASN A 339 17.04 53.64 -40.29
N GLY A 340 17.45 54.41 -39.27
CA GLY A 340 17.62 55.87 -39.39
C GLY A 340 17.00 56.74 -38.28
N MET A 341 17.20 58.06 -38.40
CA MET A 341 16.62 59.10 -37.54
C MET A 341 15.29 59.57 -38.12
N ALA A 342 14.21 59.53 -37.34
CA ALA A 342 12.88 59.98 -37.74
C ALA A 342 12.64 61.45 -37.38
N TYR A 343 12.03 62.22 -38.27
CA TYR A 343 11.61 63.61 -37.99
C TYR A 343 10.16 63.67 -37.48
N ILE A 344 9.83 64.73 -36.73
CA ILE A 344 8.49 64.91 -36.14
C ILE A 344 7.45 65.06 -37.27
N GLY A 345 6.45 64.17 -37.28
CA GLY A 345 5.36 64.15 -38.27
C GLY A 345 5.57 63.21 -39.47
N GLU A 346 6.68 62.48 -39.53
CA GLU A 346 6.98 61.53 -40.60
C GLU A 346 6.45 60.11 -40.28
N HIS A 347 5.79 59.47 -41.25
CA HIS A 347 5.41 58.06 -41.14
C HIS A 347 6.65 57.19 -41.31
N TYR A 348 7.20 56.74 -40.19
CA TYR A 348 8.46 56.02 -40.15
C TYR A 348 8.24 54.51 -39.92
N PRO A 349 8.70 53.62 -40.81
CA PRO A 349 8.52 52.19 -40.64
C PRO A 349 9.46 51.64 -39.56
N ILE A 350 8.86 51.13 -38.48
CA ILE A 350 9.57 50.36 -37.45
C ILE A 350 9.36 48.88 -37.75
N GLU A 351 10.46 48.14 -37.86
CA GLU A 351 10.40 46.68 -37.97
C GLU A 351 10.40 46.08 -36.56
N VAL A 352 9.26 45.49 -36.19
CA VAL A 352 9.14 44.73 -34.95
C VAL A 352 9.22 43.25 -35.31
N ILE A 353 10.32 42.62 -34.93
CA ILE A 353 10.56 41.19 -35.17
C ILE A 353 10.23 40.46 -33.88
N PHE A 354 9.19 39.63 -33.95
CA PHE A 354 8.86 38.65 -32.92
C PHE A 354 9.53 37.33 -33.27
N SER A 355 10.47 36.89 -32.43
CA SER A 355 11.01 35.54 -32.55
C SER A 355 10.48 34.68 -31.41
N GLN A 356 9.73 33.65 -31.79
CA GLN A 356 9.36 32.53 -30.93
C GLN A 356 9.87 31.27 -31.60
N ARG A 357 10.31 30.27 -30.83
CA ARG A 357 11.07 29.08 -31.31
C ARG A 357 10.41 28.27 -32.45
N LEU A 358 9.19 28.59 -32.89
CA LEU A 358 8.45 27.93 -33.98
C LEU A 358 7.71 28.88 -34.95
N MET A 359 7.81 30.21 -34.82
CA MET A 359 7.15 31.14 -35.75
C MET A 359 7.80 32.53 -35.71
N THR A 360 8.16 33.06 -36.87
CA THR A 360 8.55 34.47 -37.06
C THR A 360 7.38 35.20 -37.69
N VAL A 361 6.86 36.21 -37.01
CA VAL A 361 5.82 37.10 -37.56
C VAL A 361 6.44 38.49 -37.72
N VAL A 362 6.39 39.01 -38.95
CA VAL A 362 6.85 40.36 -39.27
C VAL A 362 5.62 41.26 -39.37
N CYS A 363 5.52 42.25 -38.49
CA CYS A 363 4.48 43.28 -38.56
C CYS A 363 5.14 44.60 -38.99
N THR A 364 4.62 45.19 -40.07
CA THR A 364 5.02 46.52 -40.54
C THR A 364 3.91 47.52 -40.31
N GLY A 365 4.18 48.55 -39.50
CA GLY A 365 3.30 49.72 -39.34
C GLY A 365 2.95 50.01 -37.88
N VAL A 366 3.55 51.07 -37.33
CA VAL A 366 3.16 51.67 -36.04
C VAL A 366 2.97 53.16 -36.27
N GLU A 367 1.77 53.69 -35.99
CA GLU A 367 1.51 55.14 -35.96
C GLU A 367 1.96 55.71 -34.62
N ILE A 368 2.98 56.57 -34.63
CA ILE A 368 3.34 57.39 -33.48
C ILE A 368 2.53 58.69 -33.61
N SER A 369 1.37 58.73 -32.96
CA SER A 369 0.65 59.99 -32.77
C SER A 369 1.27 60.76 -31.60
N SER A 370 1.53 62.04 -31.83
CA SER A 370 2.13 62.94 -30.85
C SER A 370 1.31 62.98 -29.57
N LEU A 371 1.92 62.61 -28.44
CA LEU A 371 1.47 63.04 -27.13
C LEU A 371 1.49 64.57 -27.12
N SER A 372 0.30 65.18 -27.05
CA SER A 372 0.17 66.61 -26.81
C SER A 372 0.73 66.90 -25.42
N GLU A 373 1.73 67.78 -25.38
CA GLU A 373 2.15 68.47 -24.17
C GLU A 373 0.97 69.30 -23.65
N THR A 374 0.28 68.82 -22.62
CA THR A 374 -0.45 69.70 -21.72
C THR A 374 0.52 70.22 -20.67
N SER A 375 1.06 71.40 -20.95
CA SER A 375 1.66 72.27 -19.94
C SER A 375 0.69 73.40 -19.60
N VAL A 376 0.06 73.31 -18.43
CA VAL A 376 -0.20 74.31 -17.36
C VAL A 376 -1.33 73.80 -16.47
#